data_AF-A0A1V1NY43-F1
#
_entry.id   AF-A0A1V1NY43-F1
#
_cell.length_a   1.000
_cell.length_b   1.000
_cell.length_c   1.000
_cell.angle_alpha   90.00
_cell.angle_beta   90.00
_cell.angle_gamma   90.00
#
_symmetry.space_group_name_H-M   'P 1'
#
loop_
_entity.id
_entity.type
_entity.pdbx_description
1 polymer ?
#
loop_
_entity_poly.entity_id
_entity_poly.type
_entity_poly.pdbx_seq_one_letter_code
_entity_poly.pdbx_strand_id
1 'polypeptide(L)'
;MAKHTLFHLTLELLHGRIGQRIEILGSGENILISQDLIRQGTGTGRVDDWSNEEFTFTADSSSSTIRFTDITPVSHASDAILDDVSINIASCDCTDSDGDGVINQLDTCPDTPEGSAVFADGCPTDAMYSEEQMNTMVSGILTWGDLDGDKKITLIEAIKALRITVGVNEPATKK
;
A
#
# COMPACT_ATOMS: atom_id res chain seq x y z
N MET A 1 8.45 -6.55 -19.62
CA MET A 1 7.55 -5.73 -18.80
C MET A 1 6.42 -6.63 -18.35
N ALA A 2 6.57 -7.30 -17.21
CA ALA A 2 5.52 -8.09 -16.59
C ALA A 2 4.93 -7.20 -15.50
N LYS A 3 4.09 -6.25 -15.90
CA LYS A 3 3.68 -5.18 -14.99
C LYS A 3 2.39 -5.52 -14.23
N HIS A 4 1.63 -6.51 -14.71
CA HIS A 4 0.33 -6.90 -14.12
C HIS A 4 0.06 -8.38 -14.36
N THR A 5 0.85 -9.28 -13.78
CA THR A 5 0.52 -10.71 -13.79
C THR A 5 -0.05 -11.07 -12.43
N LEU A 6 -1.33 -11.49 -12.43
CA LEU A 6 -2.02 -11.97 -11.24
C LEU A 6 -1.61 -13.42 -10.99
N PHE A 7 -1.10 -13.68 -9.80
CA PHE A 7 -0.71 -15.01 -9.36
C PHE A 7 -1.64 -15.48 -8.25
N HIS A 8 -2.01 -16.74 -8.33
CA HIS A 8 -2.77 -17.43 -7.30
C HIS A 8 -1.87 -18.50 -6.68
N LEU A 9 -1.61 -18.35 -5.39
CA LEU A 9 -0.79 -19.24 -4.58
C LEU A 9 -1.70 -20.07 -3.69
N THR A 10 -1.56 -21.39 -3.77
CA THR A 10 -2.25 -22.33 -2.87
C THR A 10 -1.20 -23.08 -2.06
N LEU A 11 -1.45 -23.23 -0.75
CA LEU A 11 -0.60 -24.00 0.14
C LEU A 11 -1.41 -24.91 1.05
N GLU A 12 -0.87 -26.09 1.37
CA GLU A 12 -1.39 -26.95 2.43
C GLU A 12 -0.47 -26.88 3.66
N LEU A 13 -1.04 -26.59 4.84
CA LEU A 13 -0.31 -26.43 6.11
C LEU A 13 -0.74 -27.45 7.17
N LEU A 14 0.23 -28.12 7.82
CA LEU A 14 -0.02 -29.10 8.88
C LEU A 14 -0.38 -28.44 10.23
N HIS A 15 -1.37 -28.98 10.95
CA HIS A 15 -1.75 -28.50 12.28
C HIS A 15 -0.76 -28.95 13.37
N GLY A 16 -0.08 -27.97 13.97
CA GLY A 16 0.69 -28.05 15.22
C GLY A 16 0.61 -26.70 15.96
N ARG A 17 1.39 -26.46 17.04
CA ARG A 17 1.56 -25.10 17.61
C ARG A 17 2.51 -24.29 16.73
N ILE A 18 2.07 -23.96 15.52
CA ILE A 18 2.91 -23.36 14.48
C ILE A 18 2.35 -21.98 14.11
N GLY A 19 3.22 -21.00 14.08
CA GLY A 19 2.98 -19.68 13.52
C GLY A 19 3.94 -19.49 12.36
N GLN A 20 3.41 -19.13 11.20
CA GLN A 20 4.19 -18.86 10.01
C GLN A 20 3.78 -17.51 9.43
N ARG A 21 4.76 -16.68 9.10
CA ARG A 21 4.56 -15.49 8.28
C ARG A 21 4.84 -15.82 6.83
N ILE A 22 3.92 -15.44 5.96
CA ILE A 22 4.11 -15.48 4.51
C ILE A 22 4.28 -14.05 4.02
N GLU A 23 5.37 -13.81 3.29
CA GLU A 23 5.63 -12.55 2.62
C GLU A 23 5.86 -12.80 1.13
N ILE A 24 5.30 -11.93 0.29
CA ILE A 24 5.57 -11.90 -1.14
C ILE A 24 6.27 -10.58 -1.44
N LEU A 25 7.50 -10.67 -1.92
CA LEU A 25 8.41 -9.56 -2.11
C LEU A 25 8.54 -9.27 -3.60
N GLY A 26 8.21 -8.04 -3.99
CA GLY A 26 8.35 -7.50 -5.32
C GLY A 26 9.73 -6.88 -5.56
N SER A 27 9.81 -6.00 -6.56
CA SER A 27 11.04 -5.29 -6.91
C SER A 27 11.55 -4.45 -5.75
N GLY A 28 12.85 -4.58 -5.45
CA GLY A 28 13.49 -3.81 -4.39
C GLY A 28 13.02 -4.18 -2.96
N GLU A 29 12.55 -5.41 -2.76
CA GLU A 29 12.01 -5.92 -1.48
C GLU A 29 10.70 -5.25 -1.04
N ASN A 30 9.96 -4.63 -1.98
CA ASN A 30 8.62 -4.13 -1.68
C ASN A 30 7.71 -5.28 -1.25
N ILE A 31 6.98 -5.12 -0.15
CA ILE A 31 6.10 -6.16 0.37
C ILE A 31 4.76 -6.08 -0.36
N LEU A 32 4.50 -7.04 -1.26
CA LEU A 32 3.24 -7.21 -1.98
C LEU A 32 2.17 -7.88 -1.11
N ILE A 33 2.58 -8.85 -0.29
CA ILE A 33 1.75 -9.51 0.75
C ILE A 33 2.60 -9.71 2.00
N SER A 34 2.02 -9.53 3.18
CA SER A 34 2.58 -9.97 4.47
C SER A 34 1.46 -10.42 5.38
N GLN A 35 1.36 -11.73 5.64
CA GLN A 35 0.31 -12.32 6.47
C GLN A 35 0.87 -13.31 7.48
N ASP A 36 0.46 -13.15 8.74
CA ASP A 36 0.76 -14.08 9.82
C ASP A 36 -0.34 -15.14 9.91
N LEU A 37 0.01 -16.37 9.59
CA LEU A 37 -0.83 -17.55 9.74
C LEU A 37 -0.50 -18.22 11.07
N ILE A 38 -1.40 -18.07 12.04
CA ILE A 38 -1.28 -18.72 13.34
C ILE A 38 -2.31 -19.84 13.41
N ARG A 39 -1.85 -21.09 13.42
CA ARG A 39 -2.71 -22.24 13.62
C ARG A 39 -2.47 -22.82 15.01
N GLN A 40 -3.53 -22.94 15.81
CA GLN A 40 -3.50 -23.68 17.06
C GLN A 40 -4.01 -25.09 16.79
N GLY A 41 -3.14 -25.93 16.24
CA GLY A 41 -3.43 -27.35 16.06
C GLY A 41 -3.23 -28.13 17.35
N THR A 42 -4.23 -28.93 17.76
CA THR A 42 -4.02 -30.07 18.66
C THR A 42 -3.60 -31.33 17.88
N GLY A 43 -3.04 -31.13 16.69
CA GLY A 43 -2.79 -32.17 15.70
C GLY A 43 -1.81 -33.22 16.20
N THR A 44 -2.00 -34.45 15.73
CA THR A 44 -1.19 -35.61 16.12
C THR A 44 -0.11 -35.96 15.08
N GLY A 45 0.06 -35.12 14.06
CA GLY A 45 0.93 -35.39 12.91
C GLY A 45 0.30 -36.35 11.90
N ARG A 46 -1.03 -36.36 11.79
CA ARG A 46 -1.78 -37.25 10.88
C ARG A 46 -2.26 -36.46 9.65
N VAL A 47 -2.38 -37.12 8.51
CA VAL A 47 -2.81 -36.57 7.20
C VAL A 47 -4.18 -35.88 7.18
N ASP A 48 -4.92 -35.88 8.28
CA ASP A 48 -6.24 -35.23 8.38
C ASP A 48 -6.11 -33.78 8.91
N ASP A 49 -4.88 -33.36 9.24
CA ASP A 49 -4.54 -32.10 9.89
C ASP A 49 -4.02 -31.04 8.90
N TRP A 50 -4.45 -31.03 7.64
CA TRP A 50 -4.03 -30.00 6.68
C TRP A 50 -5.12 -28.95 6.47
N SER A 51 -4.71 -27.70 6.24
CA SER A 51 -5.62 -26.63 5.81
C SER A 51 -5.06 -25.92 4.59
N ASN A 52 -5.94 -25.67 3.62
CA ASN A 52 -5.62 -24.94 2.40
C ASN A 52 -5.61 -23.44 2.69
N GLU A 53 -4.59 -22.76 2.20
CA GLU A 53 -4.47 -21.31 2.22
C GLU A 53 -4.28 -20.78 0.81
N GLU A 54 -5.01 -19.73 0.48
CA GLU A 54 -5.03 -19.14 -0.86
C GLU A 54 -4.66 -17.66 -0.80
N PHE A 55 -3.70 -17.27 -1.63
CA PHE A 55 -3.26 -15.88 -1.76
C PHE A 55 -3.31 -15.46 -3.22
N THR A 56 -3.78 -14.26 -3.47
CA THR A 56 -3.78 -13.66 -4.80
C THR A 56 -2.98 -12.36 -4.76
N PHE A 57 -1.98 -12.23 -5.64
CA PHE A 57 -1.14 -11.03 -5.72
C PHE A 57 -0.82 -10.65 -7.16
N THR A 58 -0.63 -9.34 -7.39
CA THR A 58 -0.14 -8.80 -8.66
C THR A 58 1.36 -8.59 -8.56
N ALA A 59 2.14 -9.22 -9.44
CA ALA A 59 3.58 -8.96 -9.47
C ALA A 59 3.88 -7.56 -10.01
N ASP A 60 4.78 -6.85 -9.33
CA ASP A 60 5.25 -5.51 -9.70
C ASP A 60 6.48 -5.54 -10.64
N SER A 61 6.99 -6.74 -10.94
CA SER A 61 8.18 -6.94 -11.75
C SER A 61 8.23 -8.33 -12.39
N SER A 62 9.28 -8.59 -13.15
CA SER A 62 9.50 -9.90 -13.79
C SER A 62 9.86 -11.03 -12.82
N SER A 63 10.06 -10.72 -11.53
CA SER A 63 10.41 -11.71 -10.50
C SER A 63 9.90 -11.27 -9.14
N SER A 64 9.14 -12.13 -8.47
CA SER A 64 8.75 -11.96 -7.07
C SER A 64 9.33 -13.08 -6.23
N THR A 65 9.68 -12.78 -4.98
CA THR A 65 10.21 -13.77 -4.02
C THR A 65 9.15 -14.07 -2.98
N ILE A 66 8.81 -15.35 -2.82
CA ILE A 66 7.93 -15.79 -1.72
C ILE A 66 8.82 -16.19 -0.55
N ARG A 67 8.63 -15.55 0.60
CA ARG A 67 9.38 -15.78 1.84
C ARG A 67 8.45 -16.34 2.91
N PHE A 68 8.89 -17.43 3.51
CA PHE A 68 8.23 -18.06 4.65
C PHE A 68 9.11 -17.88 5.88
N THR A 69 8.54 -17.33 6.95
CA THR A 69 9.26 -17.10 8.21
C THR A 69 8.52 -17.81 9.33
N ASP A 70 9.22 -18.69 10.03
CA ASP A 70 8.71 -19.26 11.28
C ASP A 70 8.64 -18.15 12.35
N ILE A 71 7.45 -17.94 12.91
CA ILE A 71 7.18 -16.96 13.98
C ILE A 71 6.73 -17.65 15.28
N THR A 72 6.95 -18.97 15.40
CA THR A 72 6.60 -19.73 16.61
C THR A 72 7.40 -19.24 17.82
N PRO A 73 6.74 -18.96 18.97
CA PRO A 73 7.45 -18.50 20.17
C PRO A 73 8.31 -19.56 20.86
N VAL A 74 8.14 -20.86 20.55
CA VAL A 74 8.62 -21.99 21.37
C VAL A 74 9.20 -23.19 20.61
N SER A 75 9.41 -23.12 19.29
CA SER A 75 9.92 -24.27 18.52
C SER A 75 11.38 -24.10 18.06
N HIS A 76 12.06 -25.22 17.84
CA HIS A 76 13.40 -25.29 17.26
C HIS A 76 13.34 -25.08 15.73
N ALA A 77 13.18 -23.85 15.22
CA ALA A 77 13.53 -23.38 13.87
C ALA A 77 13.16 -24.24 12.62
N SER A 78 12.37 -25.31 12.76
CA SER A 78 12.10 -26.31 11.72
C SER A 78 10.64 -26.76 11.75
N ASP A 79 9.73 -25.81 11.91
CA ASP A 79 8.28 -26.06 11.87
C ASP A 79 7.62 -25.54 10.58
N ALA A 80 8.39 -25.28 9.52
CA ALA A 80 7.83 -24.98 8.20
C ALA A 80 7.49 -26.30 7.47
N ILE A 81 6.27 -26.80 7.66
CA ILE A 81 5.75 -27.95 6.91
C ILE A 81 4.90 -27.39 5.77
N LEU A 82 5.58 -26.92 4.72
CA LEU A 82 4.98 -26.67 3.41
C LEU A 82 4.97 -27.99 2.66
N ASP A 83 3.82 -28.46 2.21
CA ASP A 83 3.72 -29.69 1.39
C ASP A 83 3.55 -29.34 -0.09
N ASP A 84 2.32 -29.05 -0.51
CA ASP A 84 2.03 -28.61 -1.87
C ASP A 84 2.05 -27.07 -1.95
N VAL A 85 2.89 -26.54 -2.83
CA VAL A 85 2.93 -25.11 -3.15
C VAL A 85 2.73 -24.97 -4.64
N SER A 86 1.55 -24.51 -5.04
CA SER A 86 1.25 -24.29 -6.45
C SER A 86 1.06 -22.81 -6.74
N ILE A 87 1.78 -22.32 -7.76
CA ILE A 87 1.63 -20.98 -8.31
C ILE A 87 0.94 -21.14 -9.65
N ASN A 88 -0.28 -20.64 -9.74
CA ASN A 88 -1.03 -20.58 -10.97
C ASN A 88 -1.05 -19.13 -11.45
N ILE A 89 -0.84 -18.93 -12.75
CA ILE A 89 -1.22 -17.67 -13.37
C ILE A 89 -2.74 -17.65 -13.30
N ALA A 90 -3.30 -16.76 -12.47
CA ALA A 90 -4.73 -16.55 -12.51
C ALA A 90 -5.05 -16.08 -13.93
N SER A 91 -5.98 -16.73 -14.62
CA SER A 91 -6.47 -16.27 -15.92
C SER A 91 -7.26 -14.99 -15.68
N CYS A 92 -6.53 -13.90 -15.51
CA CYS A 92 -7.03 -12.58 -15.30
C CYS A 92 -7.01 -11.91 -16.66
N ASP A 93 -8.12 -11.25 -17.01
CA ASP A 93 -8.04 -10.22 -18.03
C ASP A 93 -7.28 -9.08 -17.37
N CYS A 94 -5.95 -9.17 -17.40
CA CYS A 94 -5.04 -8.23 -16.75
C CYS A 94 -4.91 -6.93 -17.55
N THR A 95 -5.99 -6.59 -18.25
CA THR A 95 -6.18 -5.31 -18.89
C THR A 95 -6.38 -4.28 -17.80
N ASP A 96 -5.59 -3.24 -17.88
CA ASP A 96 -5.71 -1.99 -17.16
C ASP A 96 -6.09 -0.96 -18.23
N SER A 97 -7.36 -0.53 -18.22
CA SER A 97 -7.94 0.23 -19.34
C SER A 97 -7.59 1.72 -19.28
N ASP A 98 -7.46 2.26 -18.08
CA ASP A 98 -7.20 3.68 -17.83
C ASP A 98 -5.72 3.94 -17.49
N GLY A 99 -4.94 2.89 -17.26
CA GLY A 99 -3.49 2.92 -17.10
C GLY A 99 -3.06 3.40 -15.72
N ASP A 100 -3.94 3.35 -14.73
CA ASP A 100 -3.64 3.85 -13.39
C ASP A 100 -2.74 2.89 -12.57
N GLY A 101 -2.54 1.67 -13.08
CA GLY A 101 -1.72 0.62 -12.47
C GLY A 101 -2.52 -0.48 -11.77
N VAL A 102 -3.85 -0.40 -11.74
CA VAL A 102 -4.77 -1.40 -11.19
C VAL A 102 -5.55 -2.05 -12.35
N ILE A 103 -5.59 -3.38 -12.38
CA ILE A 103 -6.30 -4.10 -13.44
C ILE A 103 -7.81 -3.91 -13.31
N ASN A 104 -8.54 -3.89 -14.42
CA ASN A 104 -10.00 -3.69 -14.48
C ASN A 104 -10.81 -4.57 -13.51
N GLN A 105 -10.31 -5.78 -13.19
CA GLN A 105 -10.98 -6.72 -12.28
C GLN A 105 -10.88 -6.31 -10.80
N LEU A 106 -9.85 -5.56 -10.44
CA LEU A 106 -9.59 -5.06 -9.08
C LEU A 106 -9.86 -3.56 -8.96
N ASP A 107 -10.06 -2.89 -10.09
CA ASP A 107 -10.30 -1.47 -10.17
C ASP A 107 -11.78 -1.12 -9.93
N THR A 108 -12.00 -0.38 -8.85
CA THR A 108 -13.30 0.16 -8.44
C THR A 108 -13.59 1.51 -9.10
N CYS A 109 -12.56 2.18 -9.61
CA CYS A 109 -12.56 3.52 -10.18
C CYS A 109 -12.02 3.49 -11.64
N PRO A 110 -12.79 2.95 -12.61
CA PRO A 110 -12.34 2.59 -13.98
C PRO A 110 -12.00 3.75 -14.93
N ASP A 111 -11.98 4.99 -14.42
CA ASP A 111 -11.72 6.22 -15.16
C ASP A 111 -10.64 7.05 -14.45
N THR A 112 -9.74 6.41 -13.71
CA THR A 112 -8.66 7.09 -13.00
C THR A 112 -7.57 7.51 -13.98
N PRO A 113 -7.17 8.79 -14.02
CA PRO A 113 -6.17 9.23 -14.99
C PRO A 113 -4.83 8.48 -14.83
N GLU A 114 -4.25 8.02 -15.94
CA GLU A 114 -2.91 7.41 -15.99
C GLU A 114 -1.88 8.23 -15.18
N GLY A 115 -1.17 7.56 -14.27
CA GLY A 115 -0.15 8.18 -13.41
C GLY A 115 -0.69 8.86 -12.15
N SER A 116 -2.00 8.76 -11.88
CA SER A 116 -2.56 9.15 -10.57
C SER A 116 -1.99 8.29 -9.45
N ALA A 117 -1.86 8.88 -8.25
CA ALA A 117 -1.64 8.08 -7.06
C ALA A 117 -2.97 7.43 -6.66
N VAL A 118 -3.01 6.10 -6.64
CA VAL A 118 -4.21 5.31 -6.36
C VAL A 118 -3.99 4.35 -5.20
N PHE A 119 -5.07 3.99 -4.51
CA PHE A 119 -5.07 2.87 -3.59
C PHE A 119 -5.10 1.53 -4.35
N ALA A 120 -5.05 0.41 -3.63
CA ALA A 120 -5.04 -0.93 -4.23
C ALA A 120 -6.34 -1.29 -4.99
N ASP A 121 -7.39 -0.48 -4.84
CA ASP A 121 -8.68 -0.59 -5.51
C ASP A 121 -8.81 0.34 -6.73
N GLY A 122 -7.73 1.00 -7.17
CA GLY A 122 -7.73 1.92 -8.32
C GLY A 122 -8.28 3.31 -8.00
N CYS A 123 -8.75 3.55 -6.77
CA CYS A 123 -9.35 4.83 -6.46
C CYS A 123 -8.30 5.89 -6.09
N PRO A 124 -8.45 7.15 -6.57
CA PRO A 124 -7.44 8.20 -6.34
C PRO A 124 -7.23 8.52 -4.86
N THR A 125 -5.97 8.63 -4.44
CA THR A 125 -5.61 9.12 -3.09
C THR A 125 -5.98 10.60 -2.90
N ASP A 126 -6.06 11.34 -4.00
CA ASP A 126 -6.29 12.79 -4.00
C ASP A 126 -7.79 13.15 -3.99
N ALA A 127 -8.67 12.17 -4.25
CA ALA A 127 -10.12 12.33 -4.15
C ALA A 127 -10.60 12.46 -2.68
N MET A 128 -9.69 12.46 -1.70
CA MET A 128 -10.03 12.69 -0.29
C MET A 128 -10.55 14.10 0.02
N TYR A 129 -10.33 15.07 -0.88
CA TYR A 129 -10.81 16.43 -0.70
C TYR A 129 -11.72 16.85 -1.85
N SER A 130 -13.00 17.05 -1.55
CA SER A 130 -13.93 17.71 -2.45
C SER A 130 -13.44 19.12 -2.80
N GLU A 131 -13.92 19.66 -3.91
CA GLU A 131 -13.65 21.05 -4.29
C GLU A 131 -14.00 22.02 -3.14
N GLU A 132 -15.05 21.73 -2.39
CA GLU A 132 -15.44 22.49 -1.19
C GLU A 132 -14.40 22.39 -0.06
N GLN A 133 -13.85 21.20 0.18
CA GLN A 133 -12.80 20.99 1.18
C GLN A 133 -11.51 21.70 0.78
N MET A 134 -11.13 21.64 -0.49
CA MET A 134 -9.99 22.38 -1.04
C MET A 134 -10.20 23.89 -0.95
N ASN A 135 -11.37 24.39 -1.32
CA ASN A 135 -11.72 25.81 -1.20
C ASN A 135 -11.69 26.30 0.25
N THR A 136 -12.08 25.44 1.20
CA THR A 136 -11.99 25.73 2.63
C THR A 136 -10.54 25.84 3.09
N MET A 137 -9.68 24.91 2.67
CA MET A 137 -8.24 24.94 2.98
C MET A 137 -7.55 26.18 2.38
N VAL A 138 -7.81 26.47 1.10
CA VAL A 138 -7.27 27.64 0.40
C VAL A 138 -7.73 28.94 1.07
N SER A 139 -9.00 29.02 1.48
CA SER A 139 -9.53 30.19 2.19
C SER A 139 -8.82 30.41 3.53
N GLY A 140 -8.52 29.33 4.27
CA GLY A 140 -7.72 29.39 5.49
C GLY A 140 -6.32 29.94 5.24
N ILE A 141 -5.65 29.49 4.18
CA ILE A 141 -4.32 29.94 3.78
C ILE A 141 -4.31 31.41 3.38
N LEU A 142 -5.27 31.84 2.57
CA LEU A 142 -5.38 33.24 2.15
C LEU A 142 -5.66 34.17 3.34
N THR A 143 -6.43 33.74 4.34
CA THR A 143 -6.78 34.57 5.51
C THR A 143 -5.56 35.09 6.29
N TRP A 144 -4.48 34.30 6.37
CA TRP A 144 -3.25 34.71 7.06
C TRP A 144 -2.08 35.04 6.13
N GLY A 145 -2.11 34.54 4.89
CA GLY A 145 -1.01 34.64 3.94
C GLY A 145 -1.15 35.77 2.91
N ASP A 146 -2.37 36.22 2.61
CA ASP A 146 -2.66 37.34 1.72
C ASP A 146 -2.81 38.62 2.57
N LEU A 147 -1.81 39.51 2.50
CA LEU A 147 -1.73 40.68 3.38
C LEU A 147 -2.32 41.94 2.73
N ASP A 148 -2.55 41.92 1.42
CA ASP A 148 -3.08 43.07 0.68
C ASP A 148 -4.50 42.83 0.09
N GLY A 149 -5.01 41.61 0.17
CA GLY A 149 -6.37 41.22 -0.19
C GLY A 149 -6.58 40.94 -1.68
N ASP A 150 -5.51 40.70 -2.45
CA ASP A 150 -5.57 40.45 -3.89
C ASP A 150 -5.86 38.98 -4.26
N LYS A 151 -6.06 38.11 -3.26
CA LYS A 151 -6.27 36.66 -3.35
C LYS A 151 -5.06 35.90 -3.90
N LYS A 152 -3.86 36.45 -3.78
CA LYS A 152 -2.61 35.79 -4.08
C LYS A 152 -1.69 35.88 -2.86
N ILE A 153 -0.67 35.05 -2.88
CA ILE A 153 0.40 35.09 -1.88
C ILE A 153 1.70 35.24 -2.62
N THR A 154 2.27 36.44 -2.58
CA THR A 154 3.60 36.69 -3.10
C THR A 154 4.66 36.16 -2.14
N LEU A 155 5.89 35.98 -2.64
CA LEU A 155 7.02 35.57 -1.80
C LEU A 155 7.26 36.55 -0.64
N ILE A 156 7.02 37.84 -0.85
CA ILE A 156 7.17 38.88 0.18
C ILE A 156 6.14 38.67 1.30
N GLU A 157 4.89 38.40 0.94
CA GLU A 157 3.82 38.16 1.90
C GLU A 157 4.02 36.85 2.65
N ALA A 158 4.41 35.77 1.97
CA ALA A 158 4.76 34.51 2.60
C ALA A 158 5.88 34.69 3.65
N ILE A 159 6.94 35.44 3.33
CA ILE A 159 8.03 35.73 4.28
C ILE A 159 7.53 36.56 5.47
N LYS A 160 6.69 37.56 5.24
CA LYS A 160 6.12 38.42 6.30
C LYS A 160 5.19 37.62 7.21
N ALA A 161 4.28 36.84 6.63
CA ALA A 161 3.36 35.98 7.36
C ALA A 161 4.11 34.96 8.23
N LEU A 162 5.14 34.29 7.68
CA LEU A 162 5.98 33.37 8.45
C LEU A 162 6.66 34.07 9.64
N ARG A 163 7.22 35.27 9.44
CA ARG A 163 7.84 36.06 10.52
C ARG A 163 6.86 36.42 11.63
N ILE A 164 5.63 36.83 11.27
CA ILE A 164 4.56 37.11 12.24
C ILE A 164 4.22 35.85 13.04
N THR A 165 4.04 34.71 12.36
CA THR A 165 3.71 33.43 13.01
C THR A 165 4.80 32.96 13.98
N VAL A 166 6.08 33.18 13.68
CA VAL A 166 7.20 32.81 14.56
C VAL A 166 7.61 33.90 15.56
N GLY A 167 6.89 35.03 15.60
CA GLY A 167 7.16 36.13 16.53
C GLY A 167 8.48 36.88 16.27
N VAL A 168 8.98 36.86 15.03
CA VAL A 168 10.21 37.57 14.64
C VAL A 168 9.84 38.95 14.11
N ASN A 169 10.20 40.00 14.87
CA ASN A 169 10.02 41.38 14.42
C ASN A 169 10.94 41.70 13.23
N GLU A 170 10.46 42.50 12.27
CA GLU A 170 11.30 42.93 11.16
C GLU A 170 12.54 43.69 11.66
N PRO A 171 13.74 43.44 11.11
CA PRO A 171 14.88 44.28 11.39
C PRO A 171 14.55 45.70 10.93
N ALA A 172 14.71 46.68 11.83
CA ALA A 172 14.50 48.09 11.53
C ALA A 172 15.26 48.45 10.24
N THR A 173 14.52 48.82 9.20
CA THR A 173 15.10 49.26 7.94
C THR A 173 15.95 50.50 8.22
N LYS A 174 17.28 50.38 8.08
CA LYS A 174 18.16 51.55 8.06
C LYS A 174 17.76 52.38 6.84
N LYS A 175 17.20 53.57 7.10
CA LYS A 175 16.98 54.64 6.11
C LYS A 175 18.28 55.00 5.39
#